data_AF-A0A257P4K1-F1
#
_entry.id   AF-A0A257P4K1-F1
#
_cell.length_a   1.000
_cell.length_b   1.000
_cell.length_c   1.000
_cell.angle_alpha   90.00
_cell.angle_beta   90.00
_cell.angle_gamma   90.00
#
_symmetry.space_group_name_H-M   'P 1'
#
loop_
_entity.id
_entity.type
_entity.pdbx_description
1 polymer ?
#
loop_
_entity_poly.entity_id
_entity_poly.type
_entity_poly.pdbx_seq_one_letter_code
_entity_poly.pdbx_strand_id
1 'polypeptide(L)'
;IEREVVGHFARAIAATRPELEPASLDKPLAMLLFGMINWLFTWFKPGQPLDYPTLAPLVADLFLNGVSGLHITPVIRPEGEQTHVT
;
A
#
# COMPACT_ATOMS: atom_id res chain seq x y z
N ILE A 1 -16.06 -8.17 -3.36
CA ILE A 1 -15.93 -6.71 -3.19
C ILE A 1 -14.70 -6.31 -2.38
N GLU A 2 -14.64 -6.40 -1.04
CA GLU A 2 -13.49 -5.87 -0.27
C GLU A 2 -12.12 -6.39 -0.75
N ARG A 3 -11.96 -7.71 -0.84
CA ARG A 3 -10.74 -8.33 -1.37
C ARG A 3 -10.40 -7.91 -2.80
N GLU A 4 -11.40 -7.64 -3.62
CA GLU A 4 -11.19 -7.20 -5.01
C GLU A 4 -10.72 -5.75 -5.05
N VAL A 5 -11.32 -4.89 -4.23
CA VAL A 5 -10.89 -3.49 -4.08
C VAL A 5 -9.44 -3.44 -3.61
N VAL A 6 -9.09 -4.16 -2.54
CA VAL A 6 -7.69 -4.25 -2.08
C VAL A 6 -6.77 -4.77 -3.18
N GLY A 7 -7.20 -5.82 -3.91
CA GLY A 7 -6.43 -6.37 -5.02
C GLY A 7 -6.20 -5.38 -6.17
N HIS A 8 -7.17 -4.50 -6.46
CA HIS A 8 -7.04 -3.48 -7.51
C HIS A 8 -6.02 -2.41 -7.10
N PHE A 9 -6.08 -1.94 -5.86
CA PHE A 9 -5.11 -0.97 -5.34
C PHE A 9 -3.71 -1.57 -5.22
N ALA A 10 -3.58 -2.81 -4.74
CA ALA A 10 -2.29 -3.51 -4.67
C ALA A 10 -1.60 -3.58 -6.05
N ARG A 11 -2.36 -3.95 -7.10
CA ARG A 11 -1.83 -3.95 -8.48
C ARG A 11 -1.44 -2.56 -8.98
N ALA A 12 -2.24 -1.54 -8.69
CA ALA A 12 -1.92 -0.17 -9.07
C ALA A 12 -0.64 0.34 -8.39
N ILE A 13 -0.44 -0.03 -7.12
CA ILE A 13 0.77 0.31 -6.35
C ILE A 13 1.98 -0.46 -6.89
N ALA A 14 1.85 -1.76 -7.15
CA ALA A 14 2.91 -2.56 -7.75
C ALA A 14 3.34 -2.05 -9.13
N ALA A 15 2.42 -1.45 -9.89
CA ALA A 15 2.75 -0.84 -11.18
C ALA A 15 3.70 0.37 -11.07
N THR A 16 3.79 1.03 -9.91
CA THR A 16 4.74 2.15 -9.68
C THR A 16 6.12 1.67 -9.26
N ARG A 17 6.20 0.50 -8.60
CA ARG A 17 7.43 -0.17 -8.18
C ARG A 17 7.27 -1.69 -8.31
N PRO A 18 7.63 -2.30 -9.45
CA PRO A 18 7.42 -3.73 -9.71
C PRO A 18 8.11 -4.65 -8.69
N GLU A 19 9.17 -4.20 -8.01
CA GLU A 19 9.87 -4.96 -6.97
C GLU A 19 9.01 -5.25 -5.73
N LEU A 20 7.87 -4.56 -5.56
CA LEU A 20 6.97 -4.76 -4.43
C LEU A 20 6.26 -6.11 -4.44
N GLU A 21 5.91 -6.66 -5.60
CA GLU A 21 5.25 -7.98 -5.68
C GLU A 21 6.18 -9.13 -5.25
N PRO A 22 7.41 -9.25 -5.78
CA PRO A 22 8.37 -10.26 -5.30
C PRO A 22 8.67 -10.13 -3.80
N ALA A 23 8.62 -8.90 -3.26
CA ALA A 23 8.79 -8.64 -1.84
C ALA A 23 7.51 -8.86 -1.01
N SER A 24 6.38 -9.21 -1.63
CA SER A 24 5.06 -9.34 -0.97
C SER A 24 4.60 -8.09 -0.22
N LEU A 25 4.97 -6.91 -0.71
CA LEU A 25 4.66 -5.60 -0.11
C LEU A 25 3.46 -4.89 -0.77
N ASP A 26 3.02 -5.34 -1.94
CA ASP A 26 1.88 -4.80 -2.69
C ASP A 26 0.59 -4.68 -1.85
N LYS A 27 0.14 -5.79 -1.24
CA LYS A 27 -1.08 -5.83 -0.43
C LYS A 27 -0.91 -5.10 0.92
N PRO A 28 0.19 -5.30 1.68
CA PRO A 28 0.44 -4.50 2.88
C PRO A 28 0.39 -2.99 2.62
N LEU A 29 0.98 -2.51 1.52
CA LEU A 29 0.94 -1.09 1.17
C LEU A 29 -0.46 -0.61 0.80
N ALA A 30 -1.25 -1.41 0.08
CA ALA A 30 -2.66 -1.10 -0.17
C ALA A 30 -3.45 -0.98 1.15
N MET A 31 -3.23 -1.89 2.11
CA MET A 31 -3.87 -1.83 3.42
C MET A 31 -3.43 -0.60 4.24
N LEU A 32 -2.16 -0.20 4.15
CA LEU A 32 -1.67 1.03 4.81
C LEU A 32 -2.30 2.30 4.21
N LEU A 33 -2.46 2.35 2.88
CA LEU A 33 -3.20 3.43 2.21
C LEU A 33 -4.65 3.51 2.71
N PHE A 34 -5.35 2.37 2.75
CA PHE A 34 -6.69 2.32 3.32
C PHE A 34 -6.69 2.69 4.80
N GLY A 35 -5.66 2.34 5.56
CA GLY A 35 -5.48 2.78 6.95
C GLY A 35 -5.47 4.30 7.06
N MET A 36 -4.67 4.99 6.25
CA MET A 36 -4.61 6.46 6.24
C MET A 36 -5.96 7.09 5.90
N ILE A 37 -6.61 6.60 4.84
CA ILE A 37 -7.90 7.13 4.37
C ILE A 37 -9.02 6.83 5.38
N ASN A 38 -9.12 5.59 5.85
CA ASN A 38 -10.16 5.17 6.78
C ASN A 38 -9.99 5.87 8.13
N TRP A 39 -8.76 6.11 8.57
CA TRP A 39 -8.51 6.86 9.79
C TRP A 39 -8.99 8.30 9.69
N LEU A 40 -8.86 8.96 8.53
CA LEU A 40 -9.42 10.31 8.36
C LEU A 40 -10.92 10.34 8.66
N PHE A 41 -11.70 9.34 8.23
CA PHE A 41 -13.15 9.33 8.51
C PHE A 41 -13.51 9.19 9.99
N THR A 42 -12.61 8.69 10.86
CA THR A 42 -12.92 8.50 12.28
C THR A 42 -12.82 9.79 13.08
N TRP A 43 -11.92 10.70 12.72
CA TRP A 43 -11.62 11.90 13.50
C TRP A 43 -11.77 13.21 12.73
N PHE A 44 -11.58 13.21 11.40
CA PHE A 44 -11.62 14.43 10.61
C PHE A 44 -13.05 14.86 10.33
N LYS A 45 -13.38 16.10 10.72
CA LYS A 45 -14.66 16.74 10.43
C LYS A 45 -14.46 17.74 9.29
N PRO A 46 -14.95 17.45 8.07
CA PRO A 46 -14.78 18.38 6.94
C PRO A 46 -15.56 19.68 7.18
N GLY A 47 -14.97 20.81 6.79
CA GLY A 47 -15.54 22.15 6.95
C GLY A 47 -14.54 23.23 6.54
N GLN A 48 -14.91 24.50 6.48
CA GLN A 48 -13.94 25.54 6.11
C GLN A 48 -12.84 25.68 7.19
N PRO A 49 -11.53 25.67 6.84
CA PRO A 49 -10.96 25.76 5.48
C PRO A 49 -10.54 24.44 4.81
N LEU A 50 -10.79 23.27 5.41
CA LEU A 50 -10.26 21.98 4.92
C LEU A 50 -11.37 20.91 4.73
N ASP A 51 -11.38 20.29 3.55
CA ASP A 51 -12.30 19.22 3.19
C ASP A 51 -11.57 18.00 2.58
N TYR A 52 -12.32 16.92 2.32
CA TYR A 52 -11.75 15.70 1.74
C TYR A 52 -11.13 15.93 0.34
N PRO A 53 -11.75 16.68 -0.59
CA PRO A 53 -11.11 17.02 -1.86
C PRO A 53 -9.76 17.70 -1.71
N THR A 54 -9.59 18.57 -0.71
CA THR A 54 -8.31 19.23 -0.44
C THR A 54 -7.29 18.26 0.16
N LEU A 55 -7.72 17.34 1.01
CA LEU A 55 -6.84 16.35 1.65
C LEU A 55 -6.45 15.19 0.73
N ALA A 56 -7.27 14.81 -0.24
CA ALA A 56 -7.02 13.64 -1.07
C ALA A 56 -5.69 13.71 -1.85
N PRO A 57 -5.33 14.83 -2.50
CA PRO A 57 -4.02 14.98 -3.14
C PRO A 57 -2.87 14.86 -2.12
N LEU A 58 -3.02 15.47 -0.93
CA LEU A 58 -2.00 15.39 0.12
C LEU A 58 -1.74 13.95 0.57
N VAL A 59 -2.79 13.15 0.76
CA VAL A 59 -2.68 11.73 1.12
C VAL A 59 -2.00 10.95 -0.01
N ALA A 60 -2.38 11.20 -1.26
CA ALA A 60 -1.79 10.54 -2.42
C ALA A 60 -0.29 10.87 -2.54
N ASP A 61 0.09 12.14 -2.45
CA ASP A 61 1.48 12.59 -2.53
C ASP A 61 2.31 12.01 -1.39
N LEU A 62 1.82 12.08 -0.15
CA LEU A 62 2.51 11.51 1.00
C LEU A 62 2.74 10.01 0.82
N PHE A 63 1.70 9.29 0.40
CA PHE A 63 1.78 7.86 0.19
C PHE A 63 2.75 7.49 -0.93
N LEU A 64 2.60 8.08 -2.12
CA LEU A 64 3.41 7.75 -3.30
C LEU A 64 4.86 8.15 -3.10
N ASN A 65 5.14 9.30 -2.48
CA ASN A 65 6.51 9.68 -2.13
C ASN A 65 7.11 8.73 -1.09
N GLY A 66 6.33 8.33 -0.08
CA GLY A 66 6.74 7.32 0.90
C GLY A 66 7.07 5.97 0.24
N VAL A 67 6.18 5.48 -0.63
CA VAL A 67 6.40 4.25 -1.42
C VAL A 67 7.63 4.37 -2.30
N SER A 68 7.86 5.51 -2.95
CA SER A 68 9.05 5.76 -3.79
C SER A 68 10.34 5.74 -2.98
N GLY A 69 10.31 6.18 -1.73
CA GLY A 69 11.45 6.18 -0.81
C GLY A 69 11.73 4.85 -0.09
N LEU A 70 10.91 3.81 -0.27
CA LEU A 70 11.11 2.54 0.44
C LEU A 70 12.42 1.85 0.04
N HIS A 71 13.20 1.47 1.05
CA HIS A 71 14.27 0.49 0.92
C HIS A 71 13.67 -0.91 0.98
N ILE A 72 13.58 -1.58 -0.17
CA ILE A 72 13.09 -2.96 -0.25
C ILE A 72 14.28 -3.87 -0.01
N THR A 73 14.38 -4.41 1.20
CA THR A 73 15.31 -5.50 1.47
C THR A 73 14.70 -6.79 0.90
N PRO A 74 15.37 -7.49 -0.03
CA PRO A 74 14.89 -8.78 -0.48
C PRO A 74 14.75 -9.72 0.71
N VAL A 75 13.59 -10.34 0.86
CA VAL A 75 13.47 -11.47 1.78
C VAL A 75 14.31 -12.60 1.19
N ILE A 76 15.52 -12.79 1.71
CA ILE A 76 16.34 -13.95 1.36
C ILE A 76 15.62 -15.16 1.95
N ARG A 77 14.90 -15.91 1.10
CA ARG A 77 14.43 -17.24 1.48
C ARG A 77 15.68 -18.12 1.63
N PRO A 78 15.94 -18.73 2.78
CA PRO A 78 17.08 -19.62 2.91
C PRO A 78 16.96 -20.75 1.89
N GLU A 79 18.01 -20.96 1.11
CA GLU A 79 18.12 -22.10 0.20
C GLU A 79 18.10 -23.39 1.03
N GLY A 80 17.01 -24.15 1.00
CA GLY A 80 16.91 -25.38 1.78
C GLY A 80 15.57 -26.10 1.77
N GLU A 81 14.44 -25.42 1.55
CA GLU A 81 13.13 -26.08 1.52
C GLU A 81 12.77 -26.54 0.10
N GLN A 82 13.62 -27.40 -0.48
CA GLN A 82 13.18 -28.30 -1.54
C GLN A 82 12.43 -29.43 -0.84
N THR A 83 11.11 -29.32 -0.75
CA THR A 83 10.26 -30.43 -0.32
C THR A 83 10.48 -31.60 -1.29
N HIS A 84 11.26 -32.57 -0.85
CA HIS A 84 11.36 -33.89 -1.45
C HIS A 84 9.94 -34.48 -1.46
N VAL A 85 9.31 -34.51 -2.64
CA VAL A 85 8.11 -35.31 -2.87
C VAL A 85 8.60 -36.72 -3.20
N THR A 86 8.42 -37.64 -2.24
CA THR A 86 8.41 -39.09 -2.47
C THR A 86 6.99 -39.52 -2.78
#